data_AF-A0A817D8T2-F1
#
_entry.id   AF-A0A817D8T2-F1
#
_cell.length_a   1.000
_cell.length_b   1.000
_cell.length_c   1.000
_cell.angle_alpha   90.00
_cell.angle_beta   90.00
_cell.angle_gamma   90.00
#
_symmetry.space_group_name_H-M   'P 1'
#
loop_
_entity.id
_entity.type
_entity.pdbx_description
1 polymer ?
#
loop_
_entity_poly.entity_id
_entity_poly.type
_entity_poly.pdbx_seq_one_letter_code
_entity_poly.pdbx_strand_id
1 'polypeptide(L)'
;MRDSKHRSIADALVMFWIKLKSNLSYSQIGTLFNYDLSSEDRRKRVSKACDGIQHALLTHFVPRFLGLGHLNRSTLLSHHTSYSKIFFGGGACLIWDGTYLYINKSSDHLLQKQTYSGQKKRHLVKMMSITLPDGYVLDTIGPYAGTKNDATIAHHITKVNEQLQQWCEPEDVAIVDRGFDRVREVFEDMGLEIGPHVKIVTAALNCFRPPIFQSSDPKKEEKLARIIKARAKANNQLQTTVEKKPLNSRCKWEQIDETQIDFPRMSEDQLRELCFGVYQIKQARTYAEAHLNKNDGDYQLEVTKNSDTIIRCKIDSRHSGATQYYCWIEYTMDDIYPSDSDSDDDDDLLAAKFYEKQPIKAWYYQCTSGARTWPSVTRQ
;
A
#
# COMPACT_ATOMS: atom_id res chain seq x y z
N MET A 1 16.65 -32.62 -6.88
CA MET A 1 16.04 -33.75 -6.12
C MET A 1 15.79 -34.90 -7.08
N ARG A 2 15.87 -36.17 -6.63
CA ARG A 2 15.51 -37.35 -7.44
C ARG A 2 14.29 -38.04 -6.83
N ASP A 3 13.60 -38.85 -7.62
CA ASP A 3 12.59 -39.77 -7.10
C ASP A 3 13.23 -40.77 -6.14
N SER A 4 12.43 -41.26 -5.20
CA SER A 4 12.81 -42.38 -4.35
C SER A 4 11.78 -43.51 -4.49
N LYS A 5 12.12 -44.68 -3.95
CA LYS A 5 11.24 -45.87 -3.94
C LYS A 5 9.84 -45.59 -3.37
N HIS A 6 9.67 -44.55 -2.55
CA HIS A 6 8.44 -44.28 -1.81
C HIS A 6 7.89 -42.87 -2.00
N ARG A 7 8.44 -42.08 -2.94
CA ARG A 7 8.07 -40.67 -3.11
C ARG A 7 8.53 -40.14 -4.47
N SER A 8 7.60 -39.62 -5.25
CA SER A 8 7.93 -38.85 -6.45
C SER A 8 8.31 -37.40 -6.13
N ILE A 9 9.03 -36.72 -7.01
CA ILE A 9 9.29 -35.27 -6.93
C ILE A 9 7.97 -34.48 -6.82
N ALA A 10 6.94 -34.89 -7.55
CA ALA A 10 5.60 -34.30 -7.45
C ALA A 10 5.04 -34.40 -6.03
N ASP A 11 5.14 -35.58 -5.39
CA ASP A 11 4.68 -35.74 -4.00
C ASP A 11 5.44 -34.84 -3.04
N ALA A 12 6.76 -34.71 -3.18
CA ALA A 12 7.53 -33.79 -2.35
C ALA A 12 7.10 -32.34 -2.55
N LEU A 13 6.84 -31.94 -3.80
CA LEU A 13 6.38 -30.60 -4.12
C LEU A 13 5.00 -30.35 -3.51
N VAL A 14 4.07 -31.31 -3.57
CA VAL A 14 2.76 -31.21 -2.94
C VAL A 14 2.87 -31.18 -1.41
N MET A 15 3.73 -32.01 -0.79
CA MET A 15 4.03 -31.94 0.66
C MET A 15 4.50 -30.54 1.07
N PHE A 16 5.40 -29.96 0.27
CA PHE A 16 5.92 -28.62 0.50
C PHE A 16 4.81 -27.55 0.40
N TRP A 17 3.94 -27.63 -0.61
CA TRP A 17 2.81 -26.70 -0.75
C TRP A 17 1.77 -26.85 0.35
N ILE A 18 1.45 -28.08 0.76
CA ILE A 18 0.57 -28.35 1.90
C ILE A 18 1.18 -27.73 3.15
N LYS A 19 2.49 -27.89 3.37
CA LYS A 19 3.17 -27.28 4.52
C LYS A 19 3.08 -25.75 4.51
N LEU A 20 3.18 -25.14 3.33
CA LEU A 20 3.07 -23.68 3.16
C LEU A 20 1.65 -23.14 3.35
N LYS A 21 0.64 -23.90 2.93
CA LYS A 21 -0.76 -23.46 2.89
C LYS A 21 -1.59 -23.89 4.09
N SER A 22 -1.05 -24.77 4.95
CA SER A 22 -1.74 -25.29 6.12
C SER A 22 -0.87 -25.18 7.37
N ASN A 23 -1.50 -25.33 8.53
CA ASN A 23 -0.79 -25.42 9.81
C ASN A 23 -0.45 -26.88 10.19
N LEU A 24 -0.41 -27.80 9.22
CA LEU A 24 -0.13 -29.21 9.49
C LEU A 24 1.34 -29.41 9.87
N SER A 25 1.58 -30.26 10.86
CA SER A 25 2.90 -30.75 11.21
C SER A 25 3.45 -31.66 10.10
N TYR A 26 4.78 -31.80 10.02
CA TYR A 26 5.39 -32.74 9.07
C TYR A 26 4.93 -34.18 9.26
N SER A 27 4.62 -34.60 10.49
CA SER A 27 4.07 -35.94 10.75
C SER A 27 2.66 -36.10 10.19
N GLN A 28 1.78 -35.11 10.38
CA GLN A 28 0.42 -35.10 9.81
C GLN A 28 0.45 -35.11 8.28
N ILE A 29 1.35 -34.33 7.67
CA ILE A 29 1.57 -34.36 6.22
C ILE A 29 2.02 -35.77 5.81
N GLY A 30 2.95 -36.39 6.53
CA GLY A 30 3.37 -37.77 6.23
C GLY A 30 2.22 -38.78 6.28
N THR A 31 1.27 -38.60 7.19
CA THR A 31 0.05 -39.41 7.25
C THR A 31 -0.82 -39.22 6.00
N LEU A 32 -0.98 -37.99 5.50
CA LEU A 32 -1.74 -37.72 4.26
C LEU A 32 -1.14 -38.42 3.03
N PHE A 33 0.17 -38.68 3.04
CA PHE A 33 0.87 -39.40 1.98
C PHE A 33 1.10 -40.88 2.30
N ASN A 34 0.34 -41.45 3.24
CA ASN A 34 0.36 -42.86 3.60
C ASN A 34 1.75 -43.40 3.96
N TYR A 35 2.58 -42.58 4.61
CA TYR A 35 3.83 -43.06 5.18
C TYR A 35 3.58 -43.94 6.41
N ASP A 36 3.63 -45.26 6.21
CA ASP A 36 3.57 -46.25 7.27
C ASP A 36 4.90 -46.32 8.03
N LEU A 37 5.11 -45.34 8.91
CA LEU A 37 6.31 -45.15 9.71
C LEU A 37 5.92 -44.63 11.10
N SER A 38 6.85 -44.62 12.05
CA SER A 38 6.66 -43.90 13.31
C SER A 38 6.39 -42.40 13.07
N SER A 39 5.76 -41.72 14.03
CA SER A 39 5.49 -40.27 13.91
C SER A 39 6.76 -39.46 13.68
N GLU A 40 7.86 -39.85 14.34
CA GLU A 40 9.15 -39.16 14.21
C GLU A 40 9.82 -39.43 12.85
N ASP A 41 9.71 -40.65 12.32
CA ASP A 41 10.25 -40.98 11.01
C ASP A 41 9.44 -40.33 9.88
N ARG A 42 8.11 -40.23 10.02
CA ARG A 42 7.28 -39.42 9.12
C ARG A 42 7.73 -37.97 9.12
N ARG A 43 7.90 -37.37 10.31
CA ARG A 43 8.35 -35.99 10.49
C ARG A 43 9.68 -35.76 9.77
N LYS A 44 10.68 -36.59 10.03
CA LYS A 44 12.02 -36.50 9.41
C LYS A 44 11.95 -36.65 7.90
N ARG A 45 11.19 -37.64 7.39
CA ARG A 45 11.06 -37.90 5.95
C ARG A 45 10.41 -36.74 5.21
N VAL A 46 9.30 -36.20 5.72
CA VAL A 46 8.62 -35.05 5.12
C VAL A 46 9.47 -33.78 5.24
N SER A 47 10.10 -33.52 6.39
CA SER A 47 11.01 -32.37 6.54
C SER A 47 12.10 -32.42 5.49
N LYS A 48 12.81 -33.56 5.36
CA LYS A 48 13.87 -33.73 4.35
C LYS A 48 13.37 -33.55 2.92
N ALA A 49 12.13 -33.98 2.64
CA ALA A 49 11.51 -33.75 1.33
C ALA A 49 11.24 -32.26 1.08
N CYS A 50 10.66 -31.57 2.06
CA CYS A 50 10.41 -30.13 2.02
C CYS A 50 11.71 -29.34 1.88
N ASP A 51 12.76 -29.67 2.63
CA ASP A 51 14.08 -29.02 2.56
C ASP A 51 14.69 -29.19 1.17
N GLY A 52 14.59 -30.39 0.59
CA GLY A 52 15.07 -30.66 -0.77
C GLY A 52 14.30 -29.89 -1.86
N ILE A 53 12.99 -29.74 -1.72
CA ILE A 53 12.17 -28.92 -2.62
C ILE A 53 12.45 -27.44 -2.45
N GLN A 54 12.52 -26.97 -1.20
CA GLN A 54 12.84 -25.59 -0.88
C GLN A 54 14.18 -25.18 -1.51
N HIS A 55 15.22 -26.00 -1.31
CA HIS A 55 16.52 -25.77 -1.94
C HIS A 55 16.39 -25.72 -3.47
N ALA A 56 15.74 -26.70 -4.10
CA ALA A 56 15.55 -26.70 -5.55
C ALA A 56 14.79 -25.47 -6.06
N LEU A 57 13.74 -25.03 -5.36
CA LEU A 57 12.97 -23.84 -5.73
C LEU A 57 13.79 -22.56 -5.56
N LEU A 58 14.53 -22.42 -4.46
CA LEU A 58 15.42 -21.27 -4.25
C LEU A 58 16.54 -21.19 -5.29
N THR A 59 17.10 -22.34 -5.69
CA THR A 59 18.23 -22.38 -6.63
C THR A 59 17.78 -22.20 -8.07
N HIS A 60 16.63 -22.76 -8.48
CA HIS A 60 16.27 -22.87 -9.89
C HIS A 60 14.98 -22.15 -10.29
N PHE A 61 14.06 -21.92 -9.36
CA PHE A 61 12.76 -21.30 -9.67
C PHE A 61 12.75 -19.81 -9.30
N VAL A 62 13.08 -19.48 -8.05
CA VAL A 62 13.05 -18.10 -7.53
C VAL A 62 13.86 -17.13 -8.41
N PRO A 63 15.11 -17.43 -8.83
CA PRO A 63 15.90 -16.48 -9.62
C PRO A 63 15.33 -16.18 -11.02
N ARG A 64 14.31 -16.92 -11.47
CA ARG A 64 13.64 -16.69 -12.75
C ARG A 64 12.50 -15.67 -12.67
N PHE A 65 12.00 -15.40 -11.46
CA PHE A 65 10.78 -14.61 -11.25
C PHE A 65 10.87 -13.62 -10.08
N LEU A 66 12.00 -13.56 -9.38
CA LEU A 66 12.20 -12.66 -8.23
C LEU A 66 13.67 -12.28 -8.08
N GLY A 67 13.92 -11.05 -7.63
CA GLY A 67 15.25 -10.49 -7.41
C GLY A 67 15.79 -9.81 -8.67
N LEU A 68 16.65 -8.81 -8.51
CA LEU A 68 16.95 -7.84 -9.58
C LEU A 68 17.46 -8.43 -10.90
N GLY A 69 18.11 -9.60 -10.85
CA GLY A 69 18.71 -10.24 -12.03
C GLY A 69 17.72 -10.90 -13.00
N HIS A 70 16.44 -11.06 -12.64
CA HIS A 70 15.48 -11.76 -13.52
C HIS A 70 14.83 -10.83 -14.56
N LEU A 71 14.84 -9.51 -14.35
CA LEU A 71 14.33 -8.54 -15.30
C LEU A 71 15.47 -7.76 -15.94
N ASN A 72 15.39 -7.58 -17.26
CA ASN A 72 16.18 -6.58 -17.95
C ASN A 72 15.48 -5.20 -17.89
N ARG A 73 16.21 -4.15 -18.25
CA ARG A 73 15.72 -2.76 -18.22
C ARG A 73 14.44 -2.55 -19.05
N SER A 74 14.35 -3.16 -20.23
CA SER A 74 13.16 -3.02 -21.09
C SER A 74 11.91 -3.63 -20.46
N THR A 75 12.03 -4.82 -19.85
CA THR A 75 10.91 -5.46 -19.14
C THR A 75 10.54 -4.67 -17.90
N LEU A 76 11.52 -4.18 -17.14
CA LEU A 76 11.27 -3.32 -15.99
C LEU A 76 10.43 -2.09 -16.35
N LEU A 77 10.84 -1.34 -17.38
CA LEU A 77 10.13 -0.13 -17.82
C LEU A 77 8.75 -0.44 -18.42
N SER A 78 8.52 -1.68 -18.87
CA SER A 78 7.20 -2.12 -19.34
C SER A 78 6.16 -2.22 -18.22
N HIS A 79 6.59 -2.30 -16.95
CA HIS A 79 5.71 -2.29 -15.78
C HIS A 79 5.22 -0.88 -15.38
N HIS A 80 5.53 0.14 -16.18
CA HIS A 80 5.02 1.49 -15.95
C HIS A 80 3.51 1.59 -16.15
N THR A 81 2.87 2.33 -15.27
CA THR A 81 1.48 2.78 -15.43
C THR A 81 1.45 4.20 -15.98
N SER A 82 0.29 4.66 -16.47
CA SER A 82 0.11 6.07 -16.84
C SER A 82 0.44 7.00 -15.69
N TYR A 83 0.08 6.61 -14.45
CA TYR A 83 0.43 7.33 -13.23
C TYR A 83 1.95 7.44 -13.05
N SER A 84 2.68 6.32 -13.03
CA SER A 84 4.12 6.37 -12.73
C SER A 84 4.88 7.21 -13.75
N LYS A 85 4.53 7.11 -15.04
CA LYS A 85 5.13 7.94 -16.10
C LYS A 85 4.88 9.43 -15.89
N ILE A 86 3.65 9.82 -15.59
CA ILE A 86 3.29 11.23 -15.42
C ILE A 86 3.94 11.83 -14.17
N PHE A 87 3.93 11.11 -13.04
CA PHE A 87 4.45 11.64 -11.79
C PHE A 87 5.98 11.65 -11.73
N PHE A 88 6.62 10.60 -12.25
CA PHE A 88 8.01 10.29 -11.94
C PHE A 88 8.90 10.20 -13.19
N GLY A 89 8.32 10.26 -14.40
CA GLY A 89 9.07 10.31 -15.65
C GLY A 89 9.34 8.93 -16.27
N GLY A 90 10.43 8.85 -17.03
CA GLY A 90 10.76 7.68 -17.84
C GLY A 90 11.55 6.58 -17.13
N GLY A 91 12.10 6.86 -15.94
CA GLY A 91 12.85 5.89 -15.14
C GLY A 91 11.95 4.93 -14.37
N ALA A 92 12.52 3.80 -13.95
CA ALA A 92 11.80 2.79 -13.19
C ALA A 92 11.30 3.33 -11.86
N CYS A 93 10.08 2.94 -11.50
CA CYS A 93 9.44 3.34 -10.25
C CYS A 93 9.38 2.14 -9.31
N LEU A 94 10.14 2.19 -8.22
CA LEU A 94 10.19 1.14 -7.20
C LEU A 94 9.36 1.56 -6.00
N ILE A 95 8.28 0.82 -5.71
CA ILE A 95 7.43 1.04 -4.55
C ILE A 95 7.88 0.11 -3.44
N TRP A 96 8.30 0.70 -2.32
CA TRP A 96 8.81 -0.01 -1.16
C TRP A 96 7.77 -0.01 -0.05
N ASP A 97 7.41 -1.20 0.44
CA ASP A 97 6.50 -1.32 1.56
C ASP A 97 6.89 -2.43 2.55
N GLY A 98 6.73 -2.11 3.83
CA GLY A 98 6.98 -3.03 4.93
C GLY A 98 5.76 -3.93 5.17
N THR A 99 5.89 -5.22 4.83
CA THR A 99 4.89 -6.24 5.18
C THR A 99 5.35 -7.08 6.37
N TYR A 100 4.44 -7.87 6.95
CA TYR A 100 4.75 -8.71 8.11
C TYR A 100 4.12 -10.09 8.00
N LEU A 101 4.85 -11.07 8.53
CA LEU A 101 4.36 -12.43 8.73
C LEU A 101 4.16 -12.66 10.22
N TYR A 102 2.92 -12.97 10.59
CA TYR A 102 2.64 -13.40 11.95
C TYR A 102 3.26 -14.76 12.21
N ILE A 103 3.93 -14.87 13.34
CA ILE A 103 4.49 -16.12 13.83
C ILE A 103 3.92 -16.43 15.21
N ASN A 104 3.97 -17.69 15.58
CA ASN A 104 3.65 -18.08 16.95
C ASN A 104 4.74 -17.60 17.91
N LYS A 105 4.38 -17.44 19.18
CA LYS A 105 5.33 -17.15 20.25
C LYS A 105 6.40 -18.25 20.28
N SER A 106 7.66 -17.86 20.17
CA SER A 106 8.78 -18.79 20.32
C SER A 106 8.98 -19.16 21.80
N SER A 107 9.43 -20.39 22.05
CA SER A 107 9.97 -20.79 23.35
C SER A 107 11.38 -20.24 23.59
N ASP A 108 12.08 -19.81 22.53
CA ASP A 108 13.33 -19.06 22.63
C ASP A 108 13.02 -17.61 23.05
N HIS A 109 13.48 -17.24 24.25
CA HIS A 109 13.26 -15.92 24.83
C HIS A 109 13.85 -14.77 24.00
N LEU A 110 15.01 -14.97 23.38
CA LEU A 110 15.65 -13.94 22.55
C LEU A 110 14.83 -13.73 21.27
N LEU A 111 14.49 -14.81 20.58
CA LEU A 111 13.67 -14.75 19.38
C LEU A 111 12.27 -14.20 19.68
N GLN A 112 11.68 -14.59 20.81
CA GLN A 112 10.40 -14.08 21.28
C GLN A 112 10.45 -12.55 21.43
N LYS A 113 11.48 -12.01 22.09
CA LYS A 113 11.65 -10.57 22.30
C LYS A 113 11.86 -9.82 20.99
N GLN A 114 12.68 -10.36 20.08
CA GLN A 114 12.96 -9.74 18.78
C GLN A 114 11.74 -9.73 17.85
N THR A 115 10.87 -10.74 17.94
CA THR A 115 9.71 -10.87 17.06
C THR A 115 8.46 -10.20 17.61
N TYR A 116 8.43 -9.80 18.89
CA TYR A 116 7.27 -9.10 19.44
C TYR A 116 7.18 -7.66 18.91
N SER A 117 6.14 -7.37 18.13
CA SER A 117 5.85 -5.99 17.70
C SER A 117 5.03 -5.26 18.77
N GLY A 118 5.62 -4.22 19.35
CA GLY A 118 4.93 -3.34 20.29
C GLY A 118 3.74 -2.60 19.66
N GLN A 119 3.76 -2.36 18.35
CA GLN A 119 2.69 -1.71 17.60
C GLN A 119 1.52 -2.67 17.33
N LYS A 120 1.81 -3.90 16.87
CA LYS A 120 0.78 -4.90 16.53
C LYS A 120 0.37 -5.76 17.72
N LYS A 121 1.05 -5.62 18.87
CA LYS A 121 0.85 -6.41 20.10
C LYS A 121 0.88 -7.93 19.85
N ARG A 122 1.71 -8.36 18.90
CA ARG A 122 1.80 -9.77 18.46
C ARG A 122 3.20 -10.08 17.93
N HIS A 123 3.57 -11.36 17.95
CA HIS A 123 4.80 -11.86 17.35
C HIS A 123 4.70 -11.86 15.83
N LEU A 124 5.68 -11.23 15.18
CA LEU A 124 5.82 -11.15 13.74
C LEU A 124 7.28 -10.99 13.33
N VAL A 125 7.57 -11.33 12.09
CA VAL A 125 8.75 -10.87 11.36
C VAL A 125 8.30 -9.92 10.26
N LYS A 126 9.16 -8.98 9.89
CA LYS A 126 8.90 -8.03 8.81
C LYS A 126 9.66 -8.40 7.55
N MET A 127 9.07 -8.10 6.40
CA MET A 127 9.71 -8.19 5.09
C MET A 127 9.49 -6.84 4.40
N MET A 128 10.45 -6.41 3.59
CA MET A 128 10.29 -5.27 2.69
C MET A 128 9.99 -5.80 1.30
N SER A 129 8.82 -5.46 0.76
CA SER A 129 8.49 -5.77 -0.62
C SER A 129 8.90 -4.59 -1.49
N ILE A 130 9.58 -4.88 -2.59
CA ILE A 130 9.84 -3.91 -3.66
C ILE A 130 8.94 -4.31 -4.81
N THR A 131 8.03 -3.42 -5.18
CA THR A 131 7.02 -3.64 -6.21
C THR A 131 7.13 -2.59 -7.30
N LEU A 132 6.70 -2.93 -8.50
CA LEU A 132 6.61 -2.02 -9.64
C LEU A 132 5.20 -1.41 -9.69
N PRO A 133 4.97 -0.34 -10.48
CA PRO A 133 3.72 0.43 -10.44
C PRO A 133 2.47 -0.37 -10.79
N ASP A 134 2.62 -1.45 -11.55
CA ASP A 134 1.55 -2.37 -11.91
C ASP A 134 1.33 -3.49 -10.86
N GLY A 135 2.05 -3.44 -9.74
CA GLY A 135 2.00 -4.43 -8.66
C GLY A 135 2.84 -5.68 -8.89
N TYR A 136 3.66 -5.74 -9.95
CA TYR A 136 4.66 -6.79 -10.09
C TYR A 136 5.66 -6.74 -8.93
N VAL A 137 5.97 -7.87 -8.29
CA VAL A 137 6.88 -7.87 -7.14
C VAL A 137 8.31 -8.08 -7.61
N LEU A 138 9.11 -7.01 -7.65
CA LEU A 138 10.51 -7.10 -8.05
C LEU A 138 11.34 -7.95 -7.07
N ASP A 139 11.20 -7.69 -5.77
CA ASP A 139 11.86 -8.47 -4.72
C ASP A 139 11.08 -8.44 -3.40
N THR A 140 11.40 -9.36 -2.50
CA THR A 140 10.95 -9.36 -1.11
C THR A 140 12.12 -9.70 -0.19
N ILE A 141 12.48 -8.74 0.66
CA ILE A 141 13.74 -8.72 1.40
C ILE A 141 13.47 -8.79 2.90
N GLY A 142 14.25 -9.58 3.63
CA GLY A 142 14.03 -9.94 5.04
C GLY A 142 14.23 -11.44 5.27
N PRO A 143 13.96 -11.98 6.47
CA PRO A 143 13.16 -11.36 7.53
C PRO A 143 13.92 -10.38 8.42
N TYR A 144 13.18 -9.41 8.94
CA TYR A 144 13.60 -8.47 9.95
C TYR A 144 12.85 -8.69 11.25
N ALA A 145 13.50 -8.39 12.37
CA ALA A 145 12.87 -8.42 13.69
C ALA A 145 11.63 -7.52 13.72
N GLY A 146 10.54 -8.00 14.35
CA GLY A 146 9.27 -7.28 14.44
C GLY A 146 9.32 -5.96 15.22
N THR A 147 10.42 -5.75 15.96
CA THR A 147 10.75 -4.50 16.64
C THR A 147 11.32 -3.41 15.72
N LYS A 148 11.83 -3.77 14.53
CA LYS A 148 12.40 -2.81 13.58
C LYS A 148 11.29 -2.04 12.86
N ASN A 149 11.45 -0.72 12.70
CA ASN A 149 10.55 0.09 11.88
C ASN A 149 10.96 0.03 10.39
N ASP A 150 10.09 0.51 9.51
CA ASP A 150 10.25 0.30 8.07
C ASP A 150 11.37 1.17 7.48
N ALA A 151 11.58 2.40 7.97
CA ALA A 151 12.79 3.18 7.72
C ALA A 151 14.05 2.36 8.00
N THR A 152 14.16 1.79 9.21
CA THR A 152 15.35 1.04 9.65
C THR A 152 15.61 -0.17 8.76
N ILE A 153 14.54 -0.80 8.26
CA ILE A 153 14.62 -1.94 7.35
C ILE A 153 15.05 -1.48 5.96
N ALA A 154 14.37 -0.48 5.39
CA ALA A 154 14.67 0.05 4.07
C ALA A 154 16.12 0.49 3.98
N HIS A 155 16.57 1.24 4.99
CA HIS A 155 17.96 1.62 5.17
C HIS A 155 18.93 0.47 5.02
N HIS A 156 18.67 -0.60 5.77
CA HIS A 156 19.51 -1.77 5.77
C HIS A 156 19.49 -2.46 4.41
N ILE A 157 18.44 -2.35 3.61
CA ILE A 157 18.35 -3.08 2.35
C ILE A 157 19.16 -2.41 1.27
N THR A 158 18.89 -1.13 1.04
CA THR A 158 19.66 -0.27 0.18
C THR A 158 21.13 -0.22 0.62
N LYS A 159 21.44 -0.62 1.87
CA LYS A 159 22.78 -0.86 2.39
C LYS A 159 23.52 -2.08 1.91
N VAL A 160 22.82 -3.18 1.85
CA VAL A 160 23.48 -4.49 1.77
C VAL A 160 23.35 -5.09 0.38
N ASN A 161 22.54 -4.45 -0.47
CA ASN A 161 22.19 -4.94 -1.77
C ASN A 161 22.94 -4.13 -2.84
N GLU A 162 24.22 -4.44 -3.05
CA GLU A 162 25.05 -3.83 -4.09
C GLU A 162 24.41 -3.98 -5.48
N GLN A 163 23.76 -5.12 -5.71
CA GLN A 163 23.02 -5.35 -6.94
C GLN A 163 21.92 -4.31 -7.13
N LEU A 164 21.24 -3.88 -6.06
CA LEU A 164 20.22 -2.82 -6.12
C LEU A 164 20.83 -1.46 -6.44
N GLN A 165 21.98 -1.15 -5.84
CA GLN A 165 22.67 0.11 -6.10
C GLN A 165 23.18 0.21 -7.54
N GLN A 166 23.73 -0.88 -8.08
CA GLN A 166 24.24 -0.94 -9.46
C GLN A 166 23.13 -1.00 -10.50
N TRP A 167 21.96 -1.51 -10.11
CA TRP A 167 20.84 -1.74 -11.01
C TRP A 167 19.95 -0.50 -11.18
N CYS A 168 19.86 0.36 -10.17
CA CYS A 168 19.11 1.61 -10.26
C CYS A 168 19.87 2.67 -11.08
N GLU A 169 19.18 3.32 -12.00
CA GLU A 169 19.70 4.42 -12.82
C GLU A 169 19.32 5.80 -12.21
N PRO A 170 20.04 6.91 -12.49
CA PRO A 170 19.79 8.22 -11.87
C PRO A 170 18.35 8.78 -12.03
N GLU A 171 17.65 8.35 -13.07
CA GLU A 171 16.25 8.72 -13.36
C GLU A 171 15.22 7.83 -12.65
N ASP A 172 15.64 6.76 -11.97
CA ASP A 172 14.76 5.88 -11.23
C ASP A 172 14.25 6.52 -9.94
N VAL A 173 13.02 6.19 -9.56
CA VAL A 173 12.35 6.77 -8.41
C VAL A 173 11.95 5.70 -7.42
N ALA A 174 12.34 5.88 -6.16
CA ALA A 174 11.83 5.10 -5.05
C ALA A 174 10.61 5.81 -4.43
N ILE A 175 9.48 5.13 -4.42
CA ILE A 175 8.25 5.56 -3.77
C ILE A 175 8.17 4.85 -2.42
N VAL A 176 8.20 5.63 -1.35
CA VAL A 176 8.17 5.16 0.04
C VAL A 176 7.08 5.92 0.80
N ASP A 177 6.54 5.29 1.84
CA ASP A 177 5.69 6.01 2.79
C ASP A 177 6.53 6.99 3.65
N ARG A 178 5.87 7.92 4.34
CA ARG A 178 6.47 8.89 5.25
C ARG A 178 7.35 8.27 6.34
N GLY A 179 7.09 7.01 6.69
CA GLY A 179 7.86 6.27 7.70
C GLY A 179 9.35 6.07 7.37
N PHE A 180 9.83 6.49 6.19
CA PHE A 180 11.14 6.14 5.61
C PHE A 180 12.17 7.29 5.58
N ASP A 181 11.85 8.46 6.12
CA ASP A 181 12.59 9.73 5.89
C ASP A 181 14.01 9.83 6.49
N ARG A 182 14.45 8.87 7.33
CA ARG A 182 15.62 9.01 8.22
C ARG A 182 16.92 8.30 7.79
N VAL A 183 16.99 7.80 6.57
CA VAL A 183 17.85 6.63 6.29
C VAL A 183 18.59 6.69 4.95
N ARG A 184 19.28 7.81 4.71
CA ARG A 184 20.01 8.11 3.47
C ARG A 184 21.48 7.63 3.48
N GLU A 185 22.14 7.55 4.63
CA GLU A 185 23.60 7.37 4.71
C GLU A 185 24.07 5.96 5.02
N VAL A 186 23.26 5.12 5.66
CA VAL A 186 23.73 3.83 6.13
C VAL A 186 23.44 2.80 5.06
N PHE A 187 24.11 2.93 3.90
CA PHE A 187 24.06 2.01 2.76
C PHE A 187 25.29 1.07 2.55
N GLU A 188 26.16 0.86 3.54
CA GLU A 188 27.39 0.04 3.40
C GLU A 188 27.72 -1.25 4.27
N ASP A 189 26.98 -1.76 5.28
CA ASP A 189 27.60 -2.64 6.32
C ASP A 189 27.23 -4.15 6.42
N MET A 190 26.16 -4.74 5.85
CA MET A 190 25.56 -5.93 6.54
C MET A 190 24.96 -7.10 5.73
N GLY A 191 25.70 -7.75 4.83
CA GLY A 191 25.21 -8.94 4.11
C GLY A 191 24.71 -10.13 4.96
N LEU A 192 23.40 -10.45 4.94
CA LEU A 192 22.79 -11.68 5.51
C LEU A 192 21.41 -12.08 4.89
N GLU A 193 21.01 -13.34 5.15
CA GLU A 193 20.13 -14.23 4.36
C GLU A 193 18.62 -14.30 4.74
N ILE A 194 17.84 -14.94 3.86
CA ILE A 194 16.37 -14.86 3.72
C ILE A 194 15.61 -16.03 4.34
N GLY A 195 14.32 -15.83 4.68
CA GLY A 195 13.34 -16.89 4.94
C GLY A 195 12.84 -17.54 3.63
N PRO A 196 13.21 -18.79 3.30
CA PRO A 196 13.05 -19.37 1.95
C PRO A 196 11.63 -19.35 1.38
N HIS A 197 10.64 -19.51 2.26
CA HIS A 197 9.24 -19.68 1.89
C HIS A 197 8.63 -18.43 1.23
N VAL A 198 9.03 -17.23 1.65
CA VAL A 198 8.44 -15.99 1.14
C VAL A 198 8.86 -15.76 -0.30
N LYS A 199 10.15 -15.90 -0.60
CA LYS A 199 10.66 -15.75 -1.96
C LYS A 199 10.04 -16.74 -2.93
N ILE A 200 9.84 -17.98 -2.49
CA ILE A 200 9.16 -19.00 -3.30
C ILE A 200 7.71 -18.59 -3.60
N VAL A 201 6.96 -18.10 -2.59
CA VAL A 201 5.58 -17.65 -2.78
C VAL A 201 5.52 -16.44 -3.71
N THR A 202 6.38 -15.43 -3.50
CA THR A 202 6.40 -14.23 -4.36
C THR A 202 6.80 -14.56 -5.79
N ALA A 203 7.84 -15.38 -6.00
CA ALA A 203 8.22 -15.86 -7.33
C ALA A 203 7.07 -16.63 -8.01
N ALA A 204 6.33 -17.44 -7.25
CA ALA A 204 5.16 -18.14 -7.78
C ALA A 204 4.00 -17.18 -8.12
N LEU A 205 3.79 -16.13 -7.33
CA LEU A 205 2.83 -15.09 -7.67
C LEU A 205 3.21 -14.42 -8.98
N ASN A 206 4.46 -13.98 -9.16
CA ASN A 206 4.89 -13.37 -10.42
C ASN A 206 4.82 -14.34 -11.62
N CYS A 207 5.11 -15.62 -11.40
CA CYS A 207 5.07 -16.63 -12.47
C CYS A 207 3.63 -16.97 -12.91
N PHE A 208 2.67 -17.02 -11.97
CA PHE A 208 1.34 -17.59 -12.22
C PHE A 208 0.20 -16.59 -12.09
N ARG A 209 0.45 -15.37 -11.60
CA ARG A 209 -0.54 -14.29 -11.53
C ARG A 209 -0.12 -13.17 -12.47
N PRO A 210 -1.06 -12.57 -13.22
CA PRO A 210 -0.80 -11.32 -13.90
C PRO A 210 -0.48 -10.20 -12.87
N PRO A 211 0.13 -9.09 -13.31
CA PRO A 211 0.23 -7.88 -12.51
C PRO A 211 -1.10 -7.52 -11.85
N ILE A 212 -1.04 -7.05 -10.60
CA ILE A 212 -2.22 -6.76 -9.78
C ILE A 212 -3.01 -5.59 -10.37
N PHE A 213 -2.31 -4.65 -10.98
CA PHE A 213 -2.88 -3.53 -11.70
C PHE A 213 -2.65 -3.73 -13.19
N GLN A 214 -3.74 -3.79 -13.94
CA GLN A 214 -3.74 -3.72 -15.38
C GLN A 214 -4.66 -2.58 -15.78
N SER A 215 -4.10 -1.65 -16.56
CA SER A 215 -4.86 -0.51 -17.03
C SER A 215 -6.05 -0.98 -17.86
N SER A 216 -7.25 -0.57 -17.46
CA SER A 216 -8.48 -0.86 -18.23
C SER A 216 -8.78 0.25 -19.26
N ASP A 217 -8.30 1.46 -18.99
CA ASP A 217 -8.38 2.62 -19.87
C ASP A 217 -7.15 3.54 -19.65
N PRO A 218 -6.06 3.31 -20.40
CA PRO A 218 -4.82 4.07 -20.23
C PRO A 218 -4.99 5.58 -20.44
N LYS A 219 -5.91 6.00 -21.32
CA LYS A 219 -6.16 7.41 -21.63
C LYS A 219 -6.87 8.11 -20.48
N LYS A 220 -7.88 7.45 -19.89
CA LYS A 220 -8.55 7.96 -18.70
C LYS A 220 -7.60 8.06 -17.50
N GLU A 221 -6.74 7.06 -17.31
CA GLU A 221 -5.73 7.06 -16.26
C GLU A 221 -4.65 8.14 -16.48
N GLU A 222 -4.24 8.36 -17.73
CA GLU A 222 -3.32 9.44 -18.10
C GLU A 222 -3.94 10.81 -17.78
N LYS A 223 -5.19 11.04 -18.20
CA LYS A 223 -5.96 12.24 -17.87
C LYS A 223 -6.03 12.46 -16.36
N LEU A 224 -6.39 11.42 -15.60
CA LEU A 224 -6.52 11.50 -14.15
C LEU A 224 -5.17 11.78 -13.46
N ALA A 225 -4.09 11.15 -13.92
CA ALA A 225 -2.75 11.39 -13.39
C ALA A 225 -2.28 12.83 -13.63
N ARG A 226 -2.55 13.42 -14.82
CA ARG A 226 -2.29 14.84 -15.10
C ARG A 226 -3.05 15.76 -14.14
N ILE A 227 -4.34 15.49 -13.94
CA ILE A 227 -5.19 16.25 -13.00
C ILE A 227 -4.64 16.19 -11.57
N ILE A 228 -4.29 15.00 -11.07
CA ILE A 228 -3.74 14.83 -9.72
C ILE A 228 -2.41 15.60 -9.60
N LYS A 229 -1.53 15.51 -10.60
CA LYS A 229 -0.22 16.16 -10.59
C LYS A 229 -0.33 17.69 -10.57
N ALA A 230 -1.24 18.26 -11.35
CA ALA A 230 -1.54 19.69 -11.31
C ALA A 230 -2.08 20.11 -9.93
N ARG A 231 -3.05 19.36 -9.40
CA ARG A 231 -3.66 19.66 -8.09
C ARG A 231 -2.71 19.53 -6.92
N ALA A 232 -1.75 18.60 -6.97
CA ALA A 232 -0.73 18.45 -5.93
C ALA A 232 0.14 19.73 -5.76
N LYS A 233 0.22 20.57 -6.80
CA LYS A 233 0.92 21.86 -6.79
C LYS A 233 0.00 23.05 -6.53
N ALA A 234 -1.31 22.89 -6.75
CA ALA A 234 -2.28 23.95 -6.60
C ALA A 234 -2.55 24.28 -5.11
N ASN A 235 -2.75 25.56 -4.82
CA ASN A 235 -3.18 25.99 -3.49
C ASN A 235 -4.63 25.57 -3.24
N ASN A 236 -4.91 25.05 -2.04
CA ASN A 236 -6.27 24.75 -1.62
C ASN A 236 -7.02 26.06 -1.32
N GLN A 237 -7.87 26.49 -2.25
CA GLN A 237 -8.64 27.73 -2.12
C GLN A 237 -9.62 27.66 -0.95
N LEU A 238 -10.28 26.51 -0.74
CA LEU A 238 -11.17 26.30 0.41
C LEU A 238 -10.41 26.44 1.73
N GLN A 239 -9.20 25.90 1.84
CA GLN A 239 -8.35 26.13 3.01
C GLN A 239 -8.11 27.62 3.25
N THR A 240 -7.74 28.37 2.20
CA THR A 240 -7.47 29.81 2.31
C THR A 240 -8.71 30.58 2.76
N THR A 241 -9.88 30.20 2.24
CA THR A 241 -11.18 30.80 2.56
C THR A 241 -11.60 30.48 4.00
N VAL A 242 -11.46 29.23 4.44
CA VAL A 242 -11.79 28.78 5.80
C VAL A 242 -10.80 29.35 6.82
N GLU A 243 -9.53 29.54 6.49
CA GLU A 243 -8.58 30.13 7.45
C GLU A 243 -8.79 31.65 7.61
N LYS A 244 -9.50 32.29 6.68
CA LYS A 244 -9.86 33.71 6.70
C LYS A 244 -11.32 33.93 7.17
N LYS A 245 -11.65 35.13 7.66
CA LYS A 245 -13.06 35.52 7.84
C LYS A 245 -13.72 35.63 6.46
N PRO A 246 -15.00 35.25 6.27
CA PRO A 246 -16.05 35.00 7.28
C PRO A 246 -16.36 33.51 7.53
N LEU A 247 -15.49 32.58 7.15
CA LEU A 247 -15.74 31.13 7.24
C LEU A 247 -14.80 30.41 8.20
N ASN A 248 -14.05 31.17 9.01
CA ASN A 248 -13.15 30.58 9.99
C ASN A 248 -13.87 29.86 11.12
N SER A 249 -13.10 29.05 11.85
CA SER A 249 -13.61 28.22 12.94
C SER A 249 -14.29 29.04 14.05
N ARG A 250 -14.03 30.35 14.12
CA ARG A 250 -14.60 31.31 15.07
C ARG A 250 -15.89 31.98 14.58
N CYS A 251 -16.28 31.77 13.33
CA CYS A 251 -17.59 32.24 12.85
C CYS A 251 -18.73 31.40 13.42
N LYS A 252 -19.96 31.88 13.27
CA LYS A 252 -21.14 31.16 13.77
C LYS A 252 -21.44 29.98 12.84
N TRP A 253 -21.32 28.78 13.40
CA TRP A 253 -21.71 27.53 12.78
C TRP A 253 -22.89 26.97 13.56
N GLU A 254 -23.90 26.49 12.84
CA GLU A 254 -25.14 25.96 13.40
C GLU A 254 -25.16 24.46 13.11
N GLN A 255 -25.32 23.65 14.17
CA GLN A 255 -25.44 22.21 14.03
C GLN A 255 -26.78 21.87 13.39
N ILE A 256 -26.77 20.95 12.44
CA ILE A 256 -27.94 20.47 11.74
C ILE A 256 -27.98 18.95 11.74
N ASP A 257 -29.18 18.41 11.58
CA ASP A 257 -29.42 16.99 11.34
C ASP A 257 -29.17 16.65 9.86
N GLU A 258 -28.71 15.44 9.58
CA GLU A 258 -28.42 14.97 8.20
C GLU A 258 -29.62 15.04 7.25
N THR A 259 -30.85 15.00 7.77
CA THR A 259 -32.09 15.14 6.98
C THR A 259 -32.38 16.57 6.56
N GLN A 260 -31.69 17.56 7.15
CA GLN A 260 -31.91 18.99 6.89
C GLN A 260 -31.05 19.54 5.76
N ILE A 261 -30.25 18.68 5.12
CA ILE A 261 -29.33 19.09 4.07
C ILE A 261 -29.39 18.16 2.87
N ASP A 262 -29.51 18.77 1.70
CA ASP A 262 -29.28 18.07 0.45
C ASP A 262 -27.78 17.98 0.19
N PHE A 263 -27.32 16.77 -0.17
CA PHE A 263 -25.93 16.49 -0.48
C PHE A 263 -25.85 15.69 -1.79
N PRO A 264 -24.87 15.96 -2.67
CA PRO A 264 -24.84 15.35 -3.99
C PRO A 264 -24.66 13.85 -3.93
N ARG A 265 -25.46 13.14 -4.72
CA ARG A 265 -25.31 11.70 -4.93
C ARG A 265 -24.29 11.46 -6.05
N MET A 266 -23.27 10.67 -5.76
CA MET A 266 -22.23 10.32 -6.72
C MET A 266 -22.27 8.83 -7.03
N SER A 267 -22.11 8.49 -8.31
CA SER A 267 -21.86 7.12 -8.74
C SER A 267 -20.53 6.60 -8.18
N GLU A 268 -20.36 5.27 -8.17
CA GLU A 268 -19.10 4.66 -7.73
C GLU A 268 -17.91 5.15 -8.58
N ASP A 269 -18.10 5.36 -9.88
CA ASP A 269 -17.05 5.87 -10.77
C ASP A 269 -16.66 7.31 -10.45
N GLN A 270 -17.63 8.18 -10.16
CA GLN A 270 -17.35 9.55 -9.70
C GLN A 270 -16.61 9.55 -8.34
N LEU A 271 -16.95 8.64 -7.42
CA LEU A 271 -16.23 8.49 -6.16
C LEU A 271 -14.80 7.96 -6.39
N ARG A 272 -14.61 7.02 -7.31
CA ARG A 272 -13.29 6.48 -7.67
C ARG A 272 -12.42 7.57 -8.28
N GLU A 273 -13.00 8.42 -9.11
CA GLU A 273 -12.35 9.60 -9.68
C GLU A 273 -11.98 10.64 -8.62
N LEU A 274 -12.91 10.95 -7.70
CA LEU A 274 -12.69 11.88 -6.59
C LEU A 274 -11.58 11.40 -5.62
N CYS A 275 -11.56 10.10 -5.32
CA CYS A 275 -10.62 9.48 -4.39
C CYS A 275 -9.36 8.89 -5.05
N PHE A 276 -9.24 9.02 -6.37
CA PHE A 276 -8.16 8.45 -7.18
C PHE A 276 -7.97 6.93 -6.98
N GLY A 277 -9.07 6.21 -6.81
CA GLY A 277 -9.10 4.75 -6.72
C GLY A 277 -10.05 4.21 -5.65
N VAL A 278 -10.09 2.88 -5.57
CA VAL A 278 -11.05 2.14 -4.73
C VAL A 278 -10.65 2.05 -3.26
N TYR A 279 -9.41 2.38 -2.90
CA TYR A 279 -8.88 2.14 -1.56
C TYR A 279 -9.58 2.97 -0.48
N GLN A 280 -9.77 4.27 -0.73
CA GLN A 280 -10.48 5.14 0.21
C GLN A 280 -11.96 4.75 0.31
N ILE A 281 -12.59 4.41 -0.82
CA ILE A 281 -13.99 3.98 -0.88
C ILE A 281 -14.22 2.71 -0.07
N LYS A 282 -13.35 1.71 -0.20
CA LYS A 282 -13.42 0.46 0.57
C LYS A 282 -13.29 0.70 2.08
N GLN A 283 -12.52 1.71 2.50
CA GLN A 283 -12.38 2.07 3.91
C GLN A 283 -13.52 2.97 4.42
N ALA A 284 -14.21 3.69 3.53
CA ALA A 284 -15.21 4.69 3.90
C ALA A 284 -16.29 4.12 4.82
N ARG A 285 -16.83 2.93 4.50
CA ARG A 285 -17.86 2.27 5.32
C ARG A 285 -17.40 2.01 6.76
N THR A 286 -16.26 1.35 6.94
CA THR A 286 -15.75 1.03 8.28
C THR A 286 -15.38 2.29 9.06
N TYR A 287 -14.89 3.30 8.36
CA TYR A 287 -14.61 4.60 8.96
C TYR A 287 -15.91 5.28 9.42
N ALA A 288 -16.96 5.24 8.61
CA ALA A 288 -18.26 5.79 8.96
C ALA A 288 -18.90 5.07 10.15
N GLU A 289 -18.93 3.73 10.11
CA GLU A 289 -19.42 2.92 11.23
C GLU A 289 -18.65 3.22 12.53
N ALA A 290 -17.32 3.40 12.48
CA ALA A 290 -16.52 3.73 13.65
C ALA A 290 -16.86 5.11 14.25
N HIS A 291 -17.22 6.09 13.41
CA HIS A 291 -17.62 7.42 13.86
C HIS A 291 -19.03 7.42 14.43
N LEU A 292 -19.98 6.81 13.72
CA LEU A 292 -21.36 6.68 14.16
C LEU A 292 -21.43 5.96 15.51
N ASN A 293 -20.72 4.83 15.68
CA ASN A 293 -20.74 4.08 16.93
C ASN A 293 -20.18 4.84 18.14
N LYS A 294 -19.34 5.86 17.93
CA LYS A 294 -18.70 6.62 19.01
C LYS A 294 -19.52 7.83 19.45
N ASN A 295 -20.31 8.40 18.55
CA ASN A 295 -21.07 9.63 18.76
C ASN A 295 -22.58 9.37 18.77
N ASP A 296 -23.05 8.35 19.51
CA ASP A 296 -24.47 7.96 19.64
C ASP A 296 -25.21 7.76 18.29
N GLY A 297 -24.47 7.41 17.24
CA GLY A 297 -25.01 7.14 15.92
C GLY A 297 -25.05 8.32 14.97
N ASP A 298 -24.41 9.46 15.27
CA ASP A 298 -24.59 10.68 14.47
C ASP A 298 -23.28 11.41 14.12
N TYR A 299 -23.28 12.09 12.98
CA TYR A 299 -22.24 13.03 12.58
C TYR A 299 -22.58 14.43 13.08
N GLN A 300 -21.63 15.11 13.73
CA GLN A 300 -21.79 16.52 14.09
C GLN A 300 -21.60 17.41 12.85
N LEU A 301 -22.64 17.47 12.01
CA LEU A 301 -22.71 18.32 10.83
C LEU A 301 -23.04 19.75 11.23
N GLU A 302 -22.32 20.71 10.66
CA GLU A 302 -22.48 22.12 10.94
C GLU A 302 -22.46 22.93 9.63
N VAL A 303 -23.39 23.88 9.52
CA VAL A 303 -23.53 24.83 8.40
C VAL A 303 -23.36 26.26 8.89
N THR A 304 -23.23 27.21 7.97
CA THR A 304 -23.09 28.62 8.31
C THR A 304 -23.96 29.49 7.40
N LYS A 305 -24.57 30.53 7.95
CA LYS A 305 -25.36 31.50 7.17
C LYS A 305 -24.55 32.27 6.14
N ASN A 306 -23.22 32.16 6.20
CA ASN A 306 -22.31 32.82 5.29
C ASN A 306 -22.06 32.00 4.01
N SER A 307 -22.57 30.77 3.90
CA SER A 307 -22.43 29.91 2.72
C SER A 307 -23.44 28.76 2.72
N ASP A 308 -24.15 28.60 1.59
CA ASP A 308 -25.07 27.48 1.37
C ASP A 308 -24.40 26.28 0.68
N THR A 309 -23.12 26.42 0.31
CA THR A 309 -22.36 25.43 -0.47
C THR A 309 -21.25 24.77 0.33
N ILE A 310 -21.04 25.18 1.59
CA ILE A 310 -19.98 24.67 2.45
C ILE A 310 -20.58 24.09 3.73
N ILE A 311 -20.26 22.82 3.96
CA ILE A 311 -20.52 22.14 5.23
C ILE A 311 -19.22 21.90 5.96
N ARG A 312 -19.31 21.72 7.27
CA ARG A 312 -18.22 21.10 8.02
C ARG A 312 -18.73 20.01 8.94
N CYS A 313 -17.87 19.05 9.22
CA CYS A 313 -18.15 17.99 10.19
C CYS A 313 -16.96 17.77 11.12
N LYS A 314 -17.23 17.31 12.33
CA LYS A 314 -16.17 16.81 13.22
C LYS A 314 -15.90 15.35 12.94
N ILE A 315 -14.64 15.04 12.70
CA ILE A 315 -14.14 13.70 12.43
C ILE A 315 -13.13 13.33 13.51
N ASP A 316 -13.27 12.14 14.08
CA ASP A 316 -12.31 11.59 15.03
C ASP A 316 -10.97 11.27 14.34
N SER A 317 -9.89 11.52 15.06
CA SER A 317 -8.56 11.17 14.60
C SER A 317 -8.40 9.66 14.52
N ARG A 318 -7.93 9.18 13.36
CA ARG A 318 -7.51 7.78 13.19
C ARG A 318 -6.40 7.36 14.16
N HIS A 319 -5.61 8.31 14.66
CA HIS A 319 -4.44 8.05 15.50
C HIS A 319 -4.70 8.25 16.99
N SER A 320 -5.81 8.89 17.36
CA SER A 320 -6.13 9.22 18.75
C SER A 320 -7.64 9.26 18.96
N GLY A 321 -8.14 8.38 19.82
CA GLY A 321 -9.54 8.39 20.21
C GLY A 321 -9.96 9.64 20.99
N ALA A 322 -9.03 10.46 21.46
CA ALA A 322 -9.31 11.68 22.21
C ALA A 322 -9.30 12.96 21.35
N THR A 323 -8.97 12.85 20.06
CA THR A 323 -8.75 14.02 19.21
C THR A 323 -9.76 14.04 18.06
N GLN A 324 -10.37 15.20 17.83
CA GLN A 324 -11.28 15.46 16.72
C GLN A 324 -10.73 16.60 15.86
N TYR A 325 -11.00 16.55 14.56
CA TYR A 325 -10.62 17.55 13.58
C TYR A 325 -11.85 17.95 12.78
N TYR A 326 -11.90 19.21 12.34
CA TYR A 326 -12.89 19.64 11.38
C TYR A 326 -12.49 19.23 9.96
N CYS A 327 -13.47 18.74 9.20
CA CYS A 327 -13.42 18.59 7.76
C CYS A 327 -14.44 19.53 7.14
N TRP A 328 -14.01 20.39 6.21
CA TRP A 328 -14.87 21.23 5.40
C TRP A 328 -15.01 20.64 4.01
N ILE A 329 -16.21 20.67 3.47
CA ILE A 329 -16.52 20.21 2.11
C ILE A 329 -17.31 21.32 1.41
N GLU A 330 -16.82 21.73 0.25
CA GLU A 330 -17.50 22.63 -0.67
C GLU A 330 -18.11 21.79 -1.81
N TYR A 331 -19.41 21.94 -2.03
CA TYR A 331 -20.16 21.13 -2.98
C TYR A 331 -21.21 21.94 -3.76
N THR A 332 -21.71 21.36 -4.84
CA THR A 332 -22.89 21.84 -5.58
C THR A 332 -23.90 20.70 -5.74
N MET A 333 -25.18 21.07 -5.86
CA MET A 333 -26.27 20.17 -6.23
C MET A 333 -26.50 20.10 -7.74
N ASP A 334 -25.73 20.86 -8.53
CA ASP A 334 -25.83 20.82 -9.99
C ASP A 334 -25.34 19.48 -10.52
N ASP A 335 -26.19 18.81 -11.32
CA ASP A 335 -25.84 17.61 -12.09
C ASP A 335 -24.90 17.99 -13.25
N ILE A 336 -23.63 18.25 -12.94
CA ILE A 336 -22.64 18.56 -13.96
C ILE A 336 -22.03 17.26 -14.45
N TYR A 337 -22.41 16.84 -15.66
CA TYR A 337 -21.77 15.71 -16.33
C TYR A 337 -20.48 16.19 -16.99
N PRO A 338 -19.33 15.55 -16.71
CA PRO A 338 -18.14 15.78 -17.50
C PRO A 338 -18.39 15.31 -18.93
N SER A 339 -18.71 16.24 -19.83
CA SER A 339 -18.58 15.98 -21.27
C SER A 339 -17.11 15.74 -21.60
N ASP A 340 -16.85 14.72 -22.42
CA ASP A 340 -15.54 14.44 -22.99
C ASP A 340 -15.08 15.64 -23.81
N SER A 341 -14.34 16.55 -23.19
CA SER A 341 -13.67 17.65 -23.87
C SER A 341 -12.16 17.47 -23.81
N ASP A 342 -11.63 17.22 -25.01
CA ASP A 342 -10.33 17.52 -25.62
C ASP A 342 -9.03 17.22 -24.87
N SER A 343 -8.24 16.34 -25.50
CA SER A 343 -6.89 15.89 -25.12
C SER A 343 -5.83 16.99 -25.09
N ASP A 344 -6.17 18.19 -25.58
CA ASP A 344 -5.22 19.24 -25.95
C ASP A 344 -5.15 20.37 -24.91
N ASP A 345 -5.98 20.32 -23.85
CA ASP A 345 -5.87 21.24 -22.72
C ASP A 345 -4.53 21.04 -21.97
N ASP A 346 -3.93 22.13 -21.47
CA ASP A 346 -2.81 22.03 -20.54
C ASP A 346 -3.22 21.41 -19.18
N ASP A 347 -2.25 20.96 -18.38
CA ASP A 347 -2.49 20.24 -17.13
C ASP A 347 -3.34 21.03 -16.12
N ASP A 348 -3.16 22.35 -16.06
CA ASP A 348 -3.83 23.21 -15.08
C ASP A 348 -5.28 23.49 -15.49
N LEU A 349 -5.52 23.75 -16.78
CA LEU A 349 -6.85 23.93 -17.35
C LEU A 349 -7.65 22.62 -17.30
N LEU A 350 -7.00 21.49 -17.58
CA LEU A 350 -7.60 20.16 -17.47
C LEU A 350 -8.05 19.87 -16.03
N ALA A 351 -7.21 20.18 -15.04
CA ALA A 351 -7.54 20.03 -13.63
C ALA A 351 -8.68 20.96 -13.21
N ALA A 352 -8.66 22.23 -13.63
CA ALA A 352 -9.72 23.20 -13.33
C ALA A 352 -11.08 22.72 -13.87
N LYS A 353 -11.15 22.34 -15.16
CA LYS A 353 -12.36 21.83 -15.81
C LYS A 353 -12.86 20.53 -15.16
N PHE A 354 -11.96 19.65 -14.73
CA PHE A 354 -12.36 18.42 -14.07
C PHE A 354 -13.17 18.68 -12.80
N TYR A 355 -12.71 19.57 -11.89
CA TYR A 355 -13.40 19.84 -10.63
C TYR A 355 -14.58 20.81 -10.76
N GLU A 356 -14.52 21.75 -11.70
CA GLU A 356 -15.68 22.58 -12.05
C GLU A 356 -16.88 21.70 -12.42
N LYS A 357 -16.62 20.51 -12.97
CA LYS A 357 -17.64 19.52 -13.34
C LYS A 357 -17.90 18.42 -12.30
N GLN A 358 -17.29 18.46 -11.12
CA GLN A 358 -17.58 17.50 -10.04
C GLN A 358 -18.59 18.09 -9.03
N PRO A 359 -19.50 17.28 -8.45
CA PRO A 359 -20.38 17.75 -7.39
C PRO A 359 -19.61 18.20 -6.14
N ILE A 360 -18.47 17.56 -5.84
CA ILE A 360 -17.54 17.99 -4.79
C ILE A 360 -16.45 18.88 -5.40
N LYS A 361 -16.45 20.17 -5.05
CA LYS A 361 -15.50 21.16 -5.59
C LYS A 361 -14.17 21.12 -4.85
N ALA A 362 -14.23 21.12 -3.52
CA ALA A 362 -13.05 21.13 -2.67
C ALA A 362 -13.35 20.52 -1.30
N TRP A 363 -12.29 20.08 -0.62
CA TRP A 363 -12.34 19.72 0.79
C TRP A 363 -11.08 20.19 1.50
N TYR A 364 -11.21 20.49 2.79
CA TYR A 364 -10.09 20.87 3.66
C TYR A 364 -10.22 20.13 4.98
N TYR A 365 -9.13 19.49 5.41
CA TYR A 365 -9.09 18.76 6.67
C TYR A 365 -8.07 19.41 7.61
N GLN A 366 -8.52 19.78 8.81
CA GLN A 366 -7.72 20.54 9.78
C GLN A 366 -6.47 19.79 10.28
N CYS A 367 -6.43 18.48 10.12
CA CYS A 367 -5.37 17.65 10.66
C CYS A 367 -4.01 17.93 10.01
N THR A 368 -3.07 18.44 10.79
CA THR A 368 -1.70 18.79 10.35
C THR A 368 -0.78 17.58 10.13
N SER A 369 -1.25 16.37 10.45
CA SER A 369 -0.57 15.09 10.22
C SER A 369 -1.09 14.29 9.02
N GLY A 370 -2.12 14.78 8.30
CA GLY A 370 -2.53 14.26 7.00
C GLY A 370 -1.46 14.47 5.92
N ALA A 371 -1.60 13.80 4.77
CA ALA A 371 -0.68 13.88 3.64
C ALA A 371 -0.34 15.35 3.33
N ARG A 372 0.87 15.76 3.72
CA ARG A 372 1.39 17.06 3.32
C ARG A 372 1.66 16.94 1.83
N THR A 373 1.08 17.83 1.04
CA THR A 373 1.74 18.20 -0.21
C THR A 373 3.18 18.54 0.14
N TRP A 374 4.09 17.95 -0.61
CA TRP A 374 5.52 18.24 -0.57
C TRP A 374 5.72 19.75 -0.37
N PRO A 375 6.41 20.21 0.69
CA PRO A 375 6.73 21.62 0.78
C PRO A 375 7.77 21.91 -0.28
N SER A 376 7.33 22.62 -1.32
CA SER A 376 8.13 23.72 -1.83
C SER A 376 8.65 24.55 -0.66
N VAL A 377 9.95 24.87 -0.73
CA VAL A 377 10.65 25.92 0.02
C VAL A 377 11.21 25.51 1.39
N THR A 378 12.54 25.33 1.38
CA THR A 378 13.52 25.63 2.43
C THR A 378 13.02 26.62 3.49
N ARG A 379 13.00 26.19 4.75
CA ARG A 379 13.09 27.14 5.86
C ARG A 379 14.54 27.58 6.00
N GLN A 380 14.76 28.90 5.90
CA GLN A 380 15.97 29.58 6.39
C GLN A 380 16.15 29.33 7.89
#